data_AF-A0A2W6DBM6-F1
#
_entry.id   AF-A0A2W6DBM6-F1
#
_cell.length_a   1.000
_cell.length_b   1.000
_cell.length_c   1.000
_cell.angle_alpha   90.00
_cell.angle_beta   90.00
_cell.angle_gamma   90.00
#
_symmetry.space_group_name_H-M   'P 1'
#
loop_
_entity.id
_entity.type
_entity.pdbx_description
1 polymer ?
#
loop_
_entity_poly.entity_id
_entity_poly.type
_entity_poly.pdbx_seq_one_letter_code
_entity_poly.pdbx_strand_id
1 'polypeptide(L)'
;DGPEPQPWEQAEVVRRLADTVAAWRSWSQLHQRYEGPWRNLVLHSGRVLQGLTYAPTGAVIAAATTSLPETVGGSRNWDYRYAWIRDASMTLRAQGIAACPDEATAFLAWVVGAAAGPGPGGAGRMQVVYGVAGEYDLSERELPHLLGWRASSPVRVGNDACAQNQLDLGGELLDAVHRLADQLGELDPATAEFLVAVVDEAAARWQEPDNSIWESRIPRQRYLYSALMCWVALDRGLALGDRLGPLGAQRRQSWRKTAALIASTISCEGWNETVGAYTQAFGSTTLDASALMLAITGLIPAGDPRMRATVERIAEELSAPCGLLYRYLGEDGLDGDEATFLLCTYWLVECYALAGELERATELFERATAYANDVGLLSEEADPYSGQLLGNFPQSLSHVGLINAAWAITEAARLLPSKKGLRGR
;
A
#
# COMPACT_ATOMS: atom_id res chain seq x y z
N ASP A 1 -12.16 -11.16 -36.16
CA ASP A 1 -11.59 -12.17 -37.08
C ASP A 1 -10.06 -12.16 -37.04
N GLY A 2 -9.49 -12.51 -35.89
CA GLY A 2 -8.05 -12.81 -35.81
C GLY A 2 -7.77 -14.23 -36.32
N PRO A 3 -6.52 -14.56 -36.68
CA PRO A 3 -6.15 -15.93 -37.00
C PRO A 3 -6.50 -16.85 -35.81
N GLU A 4 -6.98 -18.06 -36.10
CA GLU A 4 -7.18 -19.08 -35.06
C GLU A 4 -5.86 -19.31 -34.32
N PRO A 5 -5.86 -19.36 -32.97
CA PRO A 5 -4.65 -19.61 -32.21
C PRO A 5 -4.10 -21.00 -32.58
N GLN A 6 -2.91 -21.02 -33.18
CA GLN A 6 -2.21 -22.25 -33.53
C GLN A 6 -1.59 -22.85 -32.26
N PRO A 7 -1.89 -24.11 -31.90
CA PRO A 7 -1.26 -24.76 -30.76
C PRO A 7 0.25 -24.92 -31.00
N TRP A 8 1.04 -24.78 -29.94
CA TRP A 8 2.49 -25.00 -30.03
C TRP A 8 2.82 -26.49 -30.08
N GLU A 9 3.81 -26.84 -30.91
CA GLU A 9 4.44 -28.15 -30.89
C GLU A 9 5.08 -28.44 -29.52
N GLN A 10 5.14 -29.71 -29.12
CA GLN A 10 5.70 -30.12 -27.82
C GLN A 10 7.11 -29.58 -27.58
N ALA A 11 7.96 -29.56 -28.61
CA ALA A 11 9.32 -29.03 -28.53
C ALA A 11 9.33 -27.52 -28.23
N GLU A 12 8.38 -26.78 -28.81
CA GLU A 12 8.24 -25.35 -28.59
C GLU A 12 7.72 -25.05 -27.18
N VAL A 13 6.78 -25.86 -26.66
CA VAL A 13 6.31 -25.76 -25.27
C VAL A 13 7.47 -25.95 -24.29
N VAL A 14 8.28 -27.00 -24.47
CA VAL A 14 9.44 -27.29 -23.61
C VAL A 14 10.46 -26.14 -23.66
N ARG A 15 10.75 -25.62 -24.86
CA ARG A 15 11.68 -24.50 -25.04
C ARG A 15 11.17 -23.24 -24.34
N ARG A 16 9.90 -22.86 -24.55
CA ARG A 16 9.31 -21.66 -23.91
C ARG A 16 9.29 -21.77 -22.39
N LEU A 17 8.97 -22.94 -21.85
CA LEU A 17 9.01 -23.17 -20.41
C LEU A 17 10.44 -23.00 -19.86
N ALA A 18 11.44 -23.57 -20.54
CA ALA A 18 12.84 -23.42 -20.16
C ALA A 18 13.29 -21.95 -20.22
N ASP A 19 12.90 -21.22 -21.27
CA ASP A 19 13.18 -19.79 -21.44
C ASP A 19 12.55 -18.96 -20.30
N THR A 20 11.28 -19.22 -19.96
CA THR A 20 10.58 -18.57 -18.84
C THR A 20 11.28 -18.84 -17.50
N VAL A 21 11.65 -20.09 -17.23
CA VAL A 21 12.36 -20.46 -15.98
C VAL A 21 13.74 -19.80 -15.93
N ALA A 22 14.47 -19.77 -17.04
CA ALA A 22 15.78 -19.12 -17.12
C ALA A 22 15.67 -17.60 -16.87
N ALA A 23 14.66 -16.95 -17.47
CA ALA A 23 14.41 -15.52 -17.28
C ALA A 23 14.13 -15.18 -15.81
N TRP A 24 13.22 -15.90 -15.14
CA TRP A 24 12.92 -15.67 -13.73
C TRP A 24 14.08 -15.99 -12.79
N ARG A 25 14.89 -17.01 -13.11
CA ARG A 25 16.12 -17.30 -12.35
C ARG A 25 17.15 -16.19 -12.50
N SER A 26 17.34 -15.69 -13.72
CA SER A 26 18.23 -14.57 -14.00
C SER A 26 17.78 -13.31 -13.25
N TRP A 27 16.50 -12.95 -13.37
CA TRP A 27 15.91 -11.85 -12.61
C TRP A 27 16.13 -12.04 -11.10
N SER A 28 15.82 -13.23 -10.57
CA SER A 28 16.02 -13.53 -9.16
C SER A 28 17.47 -13.42 -8.70
N GLN A 29 18.46 -13.63 -9.57
CA GLN A 29 19.88 -13.52 -9.22
C GLN A 29 20.36 -12.07 -9.23
N LEU A 30 19.83 -11.25 -10.15
CA LEU A 30 20.18 -9.84 -10.29
C LEU A 30 19.50 -8.97 -9.22
N HIS A 31 18.29 -9.34 -8.81
CA HIS A 31 17.43 -8.53 -7.96
C HIS A 31 17.31 -9.12 -6.54
N GLN A 32 18.45 -9.24 -5.82
CA GLN A 32 18.45 -9.63 -4.40
C GLN A 32 19.16 -8.58 -3.54
N ARG A 33 18.41 -7.77 -2.82
CA ARG A 33 18.99 -6.73 -1.94
C ARG A 33 18.84 -7.01 -0.43
N TYR A 34 17.89 -7.84 -0.04
CA TYR A 34 17.56 -8.02 1.38
C TYR A 34 18.38 -9.13 2.08
N GLU A 35 19.20 -8.77 3.06
CA GLU A 35 20.09 -9.70 3.79
C GLU A 35 19.61 -10.06 5.22
N GLY A 36 18.31 -9.95 5.51
CA GLY A 36 17.77 -10.26 6.83
C GLY A 36 17.28 -11.72 7.03
N PRO A 37 16.74 -12.05 8.22
CA PRO A 37 16.40 -13.42 8.61
C PRO A 37 15.40 -14.12 7.68
N TRP A 38 14.45 -13.37 7.12
CA TRP A 38 13.38 -13.89 6.26
C TRP A 38 13.69 -13.77 4.77
N ARG A 39 14.97 -13.89 4.40
CA ARG A 39 15.44 -13.64 3.03
C ARG A 39 14.62 -14.36 1.96
N ASN A 40 14.30 -15.64 2.16
CA ASN A 40 13.54 -16.40 1.18
C ASN A 40 12.12 -15.87 0.97
N LEU A 41 11.44 -15.46 2.05
CA LEU A 41 10.10 -14.88 1.99
C LEU A 41 10.13 -13.52 1.28
N VAL A 42 11.03 -12.64 1.67
CA VAL A 42 11.16 -11.29 1.08
C VAL A 42 11.47 -11.36 -0.42
N LEU A 43 12.42 -12.20 -0.83
CA LEU A 43 12.75 -12.37 -2.23
C LEU A 43 11.64 -13.07 -3.02
N HIS A 44 10.90 -13.98 -2.39
CA HIS A 44 9.71 -14.57 -3.02
C HIS A 44 8.62 -13.53 -3.26
N SER A 45 8.24 -12.78 -2.23
CA SER A 45 7.29 -11.66 -2.35
C SER A 45 7.74 -10.63 -3.39
N GLY A 46 9.04 -10.32 -3.48
CA GLY A 46 9.57 -9.45 -4.52
C GLY A 46 9.30 -9.95 -5.94
N ARG A 47 9.39 -11.27 -6.17
CA ARG A 47 9.01 -11.89 -7.46
C ARG A 47 7.51 -11.85 -7.71
N VAL A 48 6.70 -12.03 -6.67
CA VAL A 48 5.24 -11.95 -6.79
C VAL A 48 4.85 -10.54 -7.23
N LEU A 49 5.39 -9.50 -6.57
CA LEU A 49 5.17 -8.11 -6.95
C LEU A 49 5.63 -7.84 -8.38
N GLN A 50 6.79 -8.35 -8.79
CA GLN A 50 7.24 -8.25 -10.19
C GLN A 50 6.27 -8.94 -11.17
N GLY A 51 5.70 -10.09 -10.79
CA GLY A 51 4.70 -10.80 -11.58
C GLY A 51 3.37 -10.06 -11.71
N LEU A 52 3.06 -9.17 -10.76
CA LEU A 52 1.90 -8.26 -10.78
C LEU A 52 2.20 -6.94 -11.53
N THR A 53 3.43 -6.73 -12.00
CA THR A 53 3.78 -5.56 -12.81
C THR A 53 3.53 -5.83 -14.29
N TYR A 54 2.69 -5.01 -14.91
CA TYR A 54 2.45 -5.03 -16.35
C TYR A 54 3.65 -4.45 -17.10
N ALA A 55 4.52 -5.34 -17.57
CA ALA A 55 5.81 -4.99 -18.18
C ALA A 55 5.77 -3.88 -19.25
N PRO A 56 4.75 -3.76 -20.12
CA PRO A 56 4.72 -2.69 -21.13
C PRO A 56 4.63 -1.27 -20.58
N THR A 57 4.04 -1.06 -19.39
CA THR A 57 3.83 0.28 -18.82
C THR A 57 4.47 0.45 -17.44
N GLY A 58 4.76 -0.63 -16.73
CA GLY A 58 5.18 -0.58 -15.32
C GLY A 58 4.01 -0.42 -14.34
N ALA A 59 2.76 -0.45 -14.81
CA ALA A 59 1.60 -0.43 -13.93
C ALA A 59 1.56 -1.69 -13.06
N VAL A 60 1.36 -1.54 -11.75
CA VAL A 60 1.25 -2.66 -10.82
C VAL A 60 -0.23 -2.88 -10.51
N ILE A 61 -0.76 -4.07 -10.78
CA ILE A 61 -2.14 -4.40 -10.41
C ILE A 61 -2.24 -4.76 -8.92
N ALA A 62 -3.38 -4.48 -8.29
CA ALA A 62 -3.61 -4.87 -6.90
C ALA A 62 -3.55 -6.40 -6.75
N ALA A 63 -4.28 -7.14 -7.59
CA ALA A 63 -4.20 -8.60 -7.68
C ALA A 63 -4.47 -9.12 -9.10
N ALA A 64 -4.08 -10.36 -9.35
CA ALA A 64 -4.35 -11.04 -10.62
C ALA A 64 -5.78 -11.60 -10.75
N THR A 65 -6.67 -11.30 -9.80
CA THR A 65 -8.03 -11.86 -9.71
C THR A 65 -9.12 -10.80 -9.65
N THR A 66 -10.34 -11.25 -9.89
CA THR A 66 -11.55 -10.48 -9.66
C THR A 66 -12.56 -11.31 -8.88
N SER A 67 -13.36 -10.64 -8.06
CA SER A 67 -14.55 -11.16 -7.41
C SER A 67 -14.31 -12.39 -6.54
N LEU A 68 -13.10 -12.50 -5.97
CA LEU A 68 -12.89 -13.39 -4.85
C LEU A 68 -13.44 -12.71 -3.59
N PRO A 69 -14.21 -13.43 -2.76
CA PRO A 69 -14.96 -12.83 -1.68
C PRO A 69 -14.10 -12.53 -0.45
N GLU A 70 -14.29 -11.35 0.14
CA GLU A 70 -13.82 -11.04 1.51
C GLU A 70 -14.52 -11.94 2.54
N THR A 71 -15.79 -12.29 2.29
CA THR A 71 -16.57 -13.25 3.10
C THR A 71 -17.30 -14.24 2.21
N VAL A 72 -17.12 -15.55 2.41
CA VAL A 72 -17.75 -16.60 1.59
C VAL A 72 -19.27 -16.47 1.60
N GLY A 73 -19.87 -16.39 0.40
CA GLY A 73 -21.31 -16.15 0.22
C GLY A 73 -21.73 -14.67 0.34
N GLY A 74 -20.80 -13.79 0.70
CA GLY A 74 -21.01 -12.35 0.85
C GLY A 74 -20.96 -11.59 -0.48
N SER A 75 -21.24 -10.29 -0.38
CA SER A 75 -21.35 -9.36 -1.51
C SER A 75 -20.09 -8.51 -1.72
N ARG A 76 -19.08 -8.63 -0.87
CA ARG A 76 -17.80 -7.93 -0.93
C ARG A 76 -16.83 -8.65 -1.86
N ASN A 77 -17.07 -8.51 -3.17
CA ASN A 77 -16.38 -9.23 -4.25
C ASN A 77 -15.94 -8.21 -5.31
N TRP A 78 -14.66 -7.84 -5.32
CA TRP A 78 -14.14 -6.71 -6.10
C TRP A 78 -13.19 -7.15 -7.22
N ASP A 79 -13.10 -6.35 -8.30
CA ASP A 79 -12.12 -6.55 -9.37
C ASP A 79 -10.83 -5.79 -9.06
N TYR A 80 -9.73 -6.52 -8.85
CA TYR A 80 -8.44 -5.96 -8.41
C TYR A 80 -7.37 -6.00 -9.52
N ARG A 81 -7.76 -6.30 -10.76
CA ARG A 81 -6.85 -6.36 -11.93
C ARG A 81 -6.46 -4.98 -12.47
N TYR A 82 -6.56 -3.95 -11.64
CA TYR A 82 -6.32 -2.55 -11.96
C TYR A 82 -5.19 -2.00 -11.08
N ALA A 83 -4.65 -0.86 -11.49
CA ALA A 83 -3.51 -0.23 -10.85
C ALA A 83 -3.96 0.97 -10.00
N TRP A 84 -3.98 0.78 -8.68
CA TRP A 84 -4.14 1.87 -7.73
C TRP A 84 -2.83 2.62 -7.57
N ILE A 85 -2.90 3.95 -7.52
CA ILE A 85 -1.70 4.78 -7.27
C ILE A 85 -1.06 4.38 -5.94
N ARG A 86 -1.88 4.22 -4.89
CA ARG A 86 -1.47 3.75 -3.56
C ARG A 86 -0.71 2.42 -3.63
N ASP A 87 -1.37 1.37 -4.13
CA ASP A 87 -0.82 0.01 -4.14
C ASP A 87 0.50 -0.06 -4.92
N ALA A 88 0.56 0.65 -6.05
CA ALA A 88 1.75 0.70 -6.88
C ALA A 88 2.87 1.52 -6.21
N SER A 89 2.57 2.65 -5.57
CA SER A 89 3.53 3.42 -4.77
C SER A 89 4.11 2.60 -3.61
N MET A 90 3.27 1.89 -2.86
CA MET A 90 3.74 1.01 -1.78
C MET A 90 4.53 -0.19 -2.32
N THR A 91 4.15 -0.72 -3.50
CA THR A 91 4.90 -1.78 -4.19
C THR A 91 6.31 -1.34 -4.55
N LEU A 92 6.48 -0.14 -5.10
CA LEU A 92 7.80 0.37 -5.43
C LEU A 92 8.70 0.52 -4.19
N ARG A 93 8.14 0.97 -3.06
CA ARG A 93 8.87 0.99 -1.78
C ARG A 93 9.36 -0.41 -1.40
N ALA A 94 8.48 -1.41 -1.48
CA ALA A 94 8.83 -2.80 -1.18
C ALA A 94 9.87 -3.37 -2.18
N GLN A 95 9.75 -3.05 -3.47
CA GLN A 95 10.72 -3.47 -4.48
C GLN A 95 12.10 -2.85 -4.26
N GLY A 96 12.20 -1.62 -3.75
CA GLY A 96 13.48 -1.02 -3.36
C GLY A 96 14.23 -1.83 -2.28
N ILE A 97 13.50 -2.55 -1.43
CA ILE A 97 14.03 -3.44 -0.37
C ILE A 97 14.34 -4.83 -0.94
N ALA A 98 13.38 -5.43 -1.67
CA ALA A 98 13.48 -6.82 -2.11
C ALA A 98 14.35 -6.99 -3.36
N ALA A 99 14.31 -6.03 -4.28
CA ALA A 99 14.77 -6.12 -5.67
C ALA A 99 15.54 -4.85 -6.11
N CYS A 100 15.82 -4.71 -7.42
CA CYS A 100 16.25 -3.43 -8.00
C CYS A 100 15.07 -2.85 -8.76
N PRO A 101 14.69 -1.59 -8.54
CA PRO A 101 13.48 -1.03 -9.12
C PRO A 101 13.80 -0.32 -10.44
N ASP A 102 14.23 -1.07 -11.45
CA ASP A 102 14.29 -0.54 -12.83
C ASP A 102 12.88 -0.09 -13.29
N GLU A 103 11.85 -0.64 -12.63
CA GLU A 103 10.43 -0.33 -12.77
C GLU A 103 10.03 1.05 -12.22
N ALA A 104 10.82 1.68 -11.32
CA ALA A 104 10.44 2.96 -10.71
C ALA A 104 10.25 4.07 -11.75
N THR A 105 11.13 4.14 -12.74
CA THR A 105 11.05 5.11 -13.85
C THR A 105 9.85 4.83 -14.74
N ALA A 106 9.59 3.55 -15.05
CA ALA A 106 8.45 3.15 -15.87
C ALA A 106 7.12 3.47 -15.17
N PHE A 107 7.01 3.16 -13.87
CA PHE A 107 5.87 3.52 -13.06
C PHE A 107 5.65 5.03 -13.00
N LEU A 108 6.69 5.82 -12.74
CA LEU A 108 6.55 7.28 -12.66
C LEU A 108 6.10 7.85 -14.00
N ALA A 109 6.67 7.38 -15.11
CA ALA A 109 6.23 7.75 -16.45
C ALA A 109 4.77 7.35 -16.72
N TRP A 110 4.35 6.17 -16.25
CA TRP A 110 2.96 5.72 -16.34
C TRP A 110 2.00 6.60 -15.53
N VAL A 111 2.33 6.93 -14.27
CA VAL A 111 1.50 7.82 -13.44
C VAL A 111 1.38 9.21 -14.07
N VAL A 112 2.50 9.80 -14.53
CA VAL A 112 2.49 11.11 -15.20
C VAL A 112 1.62 11.06 -16.46
N GLY A 113 1.74 10.01 -17.27
CA GLY A 113 0.91 9.80 -18.47
C GLY A 113 -0.57 9.60 -18.15
N ALA A 114 -0.89 8.81 -17.11
CA ALA A 114 -2.24 8.53 -16.64
C ALA A 114 -2.89 9.72 -15.92
N ALA A 115 -2.12 10.67 -15.39
CA ALA A 115 -2.64 11.89 -14.78
C ALA A 115 -2.87 13.01 -15.81
N ALA A 116 -2.23 12.93 -16.99
CA ALA A 116 -2.28 13.97 -18.02
C ALA A 116 -3.57 13.95 -18.87
N GLY A 117 -4.36 12.88 -18.85
CA GLY A 117 -5.57 12.76 -19.66
C GLY A 117 -6.85 13.27 -18.98
N PRO A 118 -8.01 13.10 -19.65
CA PRO A 118 -9.27 13.76 -19.28
C PRO A 118 -10.04 12.97 -18.22
N GLY A 119 -9.39 12.63 -17.10
CA GLY A 119 -10.03 11.90 -16.01
C GLY A 119 -11.25 12.64 -15.42
N PRO A 120 -12.11 11.94 -14.64
CA PRO A 120 -13.34 12.50 -14.07
C PRO A 120 -13.12 13.70 -13.14
N GLY A 121 -11.89 13.86 -12.61
CA GLY A 121 -11.48 15.03 -11.83
C GLY A 121 -11.13 16.28 -12.66
N GLY A 122 -11.09 16.18 -13.99
CA GLY A 122 -10.55 17.20 -14.89
C GLY A 122 -9.09 16.93 -15.27
N ALA A 123 -8.61 17.60 -16.33
CA ALA A 123 -7.23 17.45 -16.80
C ALA A 123 -6.22 17.84 -15.70
N GLY A 124 -5.25 16.95 -15.43
CA GLY A 124 -4.20 17.17 -14.44
C GLY A 124 -4.51 16.68 -13.02
N ARG A 125 -5.66 16.03 -12.80
CA ARG A 125 -5.98 15.40 -11.51
C ARG A 125 -5.82 13.88 -11.59
N MET A 126 -5.16 13.31 -10.58
CA MET A 126 -5.00 11.87 -10.46
C MET A 126 -6.34 11.21 -10.08
N GLN A 127 -6.63 10.08 -10.73
CA GLN A 127 -7.66 9.13 -10.34
C GLN A 127 -7.08 8.16 -9.31
N VAL A 128 -7.95 7.58 -8.49
CA VAL A 128 -7.57 6.57 -7.48
C VAL A 128 -6.92 5.34 -8.12
N VAL A 129 -7.54 4.86 -9.19
CA VAL A 129 -7.23 3.58 -9.84
C VAL A 129 -7.36 3.71 -11.36
N TYR A 130 -6.50 3.03 -12.10
CA TYR A 130 -6.47 3.06 -13.56
C TYR A 130 -6.39 1.65 -14.15
N GLY A 131 -6.78 1.52 -15.42
CA GLY A 131 -6.41 0.35 -16.22
C GLY A 131 -4.89 0.29 -16.40
N VAL A 132 -4.36 -0.90 -16.71
CA VAL A 132 -2.91 -1.12 -16.84
C VAL A 132 -2.26 -0.30 -17.95
N ALA A 133 -3.04 0.18 -18.94
CA ALA A 133 -2.58 1.08 -19.98
C ALA A 133 -3.00 2.55 -19.73
N GLY A 134 -3.48 2.88 -18.53
CA GLY A 134 -3.89 4.23 -18.13
C GLY A 134 -5.35 4.56 -18.45
N GLU A 135 -6.19 3.54 -18.65
CA GLU A 135 -7.62 3.74 -18.90
C GLU A 135 -8.34 4.31 -17.68
N TYR A 136 -9.23 5.29 -17.90
CA TYR A 136 -9.97 6.00 -16.85
C TYR A 136 -11.32 5.34 -16.52
N ASP A 137 -12.01 4.82 -17.52
CA ASP A 137 -13.33 4.22 -17.34
C ASP A 137 -13.17 2.76 -16.88
N LEU A 138 -13.39 2.58 -15.58
CA LEU A 138 -13.42 1.28 -14.92
C LEU A 138 -14.80 0.96 -14.38
N SER A 139 -15.87 1.48 -15.01
CA SER A 139 -17.25 1.34 -14.53
C SER A 139 -17.57 -0.08 -14.06
N GLU A 140 -17.99 -0.20 -12.80
CA GLU A 140 -18.34 -1.47 -12.18
C GLU A 140 -19.59 -2.07 -12.84
N ARG A 141 -19.53 -3.36 -13.15
CA ARG A 141 -20.61 -4.12 -13.79
C ARG A 141 -20.73 -5.49 -13.16
N GLU A 142 -21.94 -5.85 -12.77
CA GLU A 142 -22.25 -7.19 -12.28
C GLU A 142 -22.44 -8.18 -13.44
N LEU A 143 -22.00 -9.41 -13.23
CA LEU A 143 -22.13 -10.53 -14.15
C LEU A 143 -23.09 -11.58 -13.56
N PRO A 144 -24.42 -11.36 -13.60
CA PRO A 144 -25.40 -12.19 -12.90
C PRO A 144 -25.51 -13.63 -13.44
N HIS A 145 -24.89 -13.93 -14.58
CA HIS A 145 -24.82 -15.27 -15.16
C HIS A 145 -23.71 -16.14 -14.54
N LEU A 146 -22.83 -15.56 -13.72
CA LEU A 146 -21.79 -16.27 -13.00
C LEU A 146 -22.19 -16.44 -11.54
N LEU A 147 -22.10 -17.67 -11.04
CA LEU A 147 -22.41 -18.01 -9.64
C LEU A 147 -21.38 -17.42 -8.65
N GLY A 148 -20.17 -17.15 -9.12
CA GLY A 148 -19.04 -16.74 -8.29
C GLY A 148 -18.42 -17.90 -7.51
N TRP A 149 -17.23 -17.66 -6.98
CA TRP A 149 -16.49 -18.69 -6.25
C TRP A 149 -17.22 -19.03 -4.95
N ARG A 150 -17.44 -20.33 -4.71
CA ARG A 150 -18.25 -20.87 -3.60
C ARG A 150 -19.63 -20.21 -3.45
N ALA A 151 -20.26 -19.85 -4.58
CA ALA A 151 -21.56 -19.16 -4.60
C ALA A 151 -21.57 -17.79 -3.91
N SER A 152 -20.44 -17.10 -3.93
CA SER A 152 -20.33 -15.72 -3.47
C SER A 152 -20.71 -14.77 -4.60
N SER A 153 -21.75 -13.97 -4.39
CA SER A 153 -22.36 -13.11 -5.40
C SER A 153 -22.54 -11.69 -4.87
N PRO A 154 -22.43 -10.67 -5.73
CA PRO A 154 -22.31 -10.75 -7.18
C PRO A 154 -20.86 -10.94 -7.64
N VAL A 155 -20.69 -11.44 -8.88
CA VAL A 155 -19.42 -11.34 -9.60
C VAL A 155 -19.39 -10.00 -10.30
N ARG A 156 -18.32 -9.23 -10.14
CA ARG A 156 -18.14 -7.90 -10.72
C ARG A 156 -16.93 -7.82 -11.64
N VAL A 157 -16.98 -6.91 -12.58
CA VAL A 157 -15.83 -6.44 -13.36
C VAL A 157 -15.84 -4.92 -13.39
N GLY A 158 -14.67 -4.29 -13.40
CA GLY A 158 -14.57 -2.87 -13.10
C GLY A 158 -14.55 -2.61 -11.59
N ASN A 159 -14.29 -1.36 -11.22
CA ASN A 159 -14.21 -0.94 -9.83
C ASN A 159 -14.59 0.55 -9.71
N ASP A 160 -15.65 0.82 -8.96
CA ASP A 160 -16.21 2.17 -8.78
C ASP A 160 -15.31 3.10 -7.95
N ALA A 161 -14.21 2.60 -7.37
CA ALA A 161 -13.15 3.41 -6.79
C ALA A 161 -12.62 4.47 -7.78
N CYS A 162 -12.72 4.22 -9.09
CA CYS A 162 -12.35 5.18 -10.13
C CYS A 162 -13.08 6.53 -10.02
N ALA A 163 -14.28 6.56 -9.44
CA ALA A 163 -15.08 7.77 -9.26
C ALA A 163 -14.93 8.40 -7.87
N GLN A 164 -14.17 7.78 -6.96
CA GLN A 164 -13.99 8.26 -5.60
C GLN A 164 -13.00 9.41 -5.51
N ASN A 165 -13.13 10.19 -4.43
CA ASN A 165 -12.19 11.26 -4.10
C ASN A 165 -11.35 10.81 -2.92
N GLN A 166 -10.05 10.69 -3.12
CA GLN A 166 -9.06 10.32 -2.10
C GLN A 166 -7.97 11.37 -2.07
N LEU A 167 -7.70 11.92 -0.89
CA LEU A 167 -6.66 12.94 -0.71
C LEU A 167 -5.30 12.32 -0.41
N ASP A 168 -5.23 11.01 -0.21
CA ASP A 168 -4.01 10.29 0.12
C ASP A 168 -3.07 10.05 -1.06
N LEU A 169 -3.57 10.07 -2.30
CA LEU A 169 -2.82 9.72 -3.51
C LEU A 169 -1.49 10.50 -3.65
N GLY A 170 -1.52 11.80 -3.34
CA GLY A 170 -0.32 12.63 -3.42
C GLY A 170 0.74 12.25 -2.38
N GLY A 171 0.32 11.84 -1.19
CA GLY A 171 1.23 11.36 -0.14
C GLY A 171 1.91 10.06 -0.53
N GLU A 172 1.14 9.10 -1.02
CA GLU A 172 1.64 7.80 -1.47
C GLU A 172 2.66 7.95 -2.59
N LEU A 173 2.32 8.74 -3.61
CA LEU A 173 3.20 8.98 -4.75
C LEU A 173 4.51 9.64 -4.30
N LEU A 174 4.43 10.71 -3.51
CA LEU A 174 5.61 11.45 -3.10
C LEU A 174 6.49 10.67 -2.11
N ASP A 175 5.92 9.78 -1.28
CA ASP A 175 6.72 8.88 -0.43
C ASP A 175 7.53 7.89 -1.30
N ALA A 176 6.92 7.31 -2.34
CA ALA A 176 7.61 6.45 -3.28
C ALA A 176 8.72 7.20 -4.05
N VAL A 177 8.41 8.37 -4.63
CA VAL A 177 9.40 9.19 -5.37
C VAL A 177 10.56 9.60 -4.46
N HIS A 178 10.29 10.03 -3.23
CA HIS A 178 11.33 10.42 -2.29
C HIS A 178 12.29 9.28 -1.97
N ARG A 179 11.78 8.07 -1.70
CA ARG A 179 12.60 6.90 -1.40
C ARG A 179 13.46 6.43 -2.58
N LEU A 180 12.95 6.62 -3.79
CA LEU A 180 13.61 6.19 -5.02
C LEU A 180 14.37 7.33 -5.70
N ALA A 181 14.46 8.51 -5.07
CA ALA A 181 15.03 9.71 -5.69
C ALA A 181 16.45 9.48 -6.25
N ASP A 182 17.30 8.75 -5.51
CA ASP A 182 18.66 8.45 -5.97
C ASP A 182 18.71 7.55 -7.21
N GLN A 183 17.70 6.71 -7.41
CA GLN A 183 17.60 5.82 -8.57
C GLN A 183 16.92 6.50 -9.75
N LEU A 184 15.93 7.34 -9.48
CA LEU A 184 15.25 8.15 -10.49
C LEU A 184 16.18 9.20 -11.12
N GLY A 185 17.24 9.60 -10.41
CA GLY A 185 18.20 10.59 -10.91
C GLY A 185 17.58 11.99 -11.01
N GLU A 186 17.95 12.73 -12.06
CA GLU A 186 17.36 14.04 -12.35
C GLU A 186 15.97 13.86 -12.96
N LEU A 187 14.99 14.57 -12.42
CA LEU A 187 13.62 14.59 -12.95
C LEU A 187 13.56 15.50 -14.17
N ASP A 188 12.89 15.05 -15.23
CA ASP A 188 12.60 15.93 -16.36
C ASP A 188 11.63 17.06 -15.92
N PRO A 189 11.62 18.21 -16.64
CA PRO A 189 10.80 19.36 -16.25
C PRO A 189 9.30 19.06 -16.10
N ALA A 190 8.73 18.21 -16.95
CA ALA A 190 7.30 17.90 -16.90
C ALA A 190 6.95 17.06 -15.67
N THR A 191 7.79 16.07 -15.34
CA THR A 191 7.65 15.29 -14.11
C THR A 191 7.82 16.16 -12.87
N ALA A 192 8.81 17.04 -12.85
CA ALA A 192 9.02 17.97 -11.72
C ALA A 192 7.81 18.92 -11.54
N GLU A 193 7.30 19.50 -12.63
CA GLU A 193 6.10 20.33 -12.63
C GLU A 193 4.86 19.58 -12.12
N PHE A 194 4.68 18.34 -12.57
CA PHE A 194 3.59 17.48 -12.12
C PHE A 194 3.67 17.23 -10.60
N LEU A 195 4.83 16.83 -10.08
CA LEU A 195 5.00 16.58 -8.64
C LEU A 195 4.78 17.85 -7.81
N VAL A 196 5.22 19.02 -8.28
CA VAL A 196 4.91 20.31 -7.64
C VAL A 196 3.40 20.53 -7.58
N ALA A 197 2.66 20.25 -8.66
CA ALA A 197 1.21 20.38 -8.69
C ALA A 197 0.51 19.41 -7.71
N VAL A 198 0.99 18.17 -7.60
CA VAL A 198 0.50 17.20 -6.61
C VAL A 198 0.68 17.71 -5.18
N VAL A 199 1.84 18.29 -4.85
CA VAL A 199 2.09 18.85 -3.51
C VAL A 199 1.24 20.10 -3.25
N ASP A 200 1.07 20.97 -4.25
CA ASP A 200 0.18 22.13 -4.16
C ASP A 200 -1.29 21.72 -3.94
N GLU A 201 -1.74 20.65 -4.59
CA GLU A 201 -3.09 20.10 -4.40
C GLU A 201 -3.28 19.58 -2.96
N ALA A 202 -2.32 18.80 -2.44
CA ALA A 202 -2.33 18.34 -1.04
C ALA A 202 -2.38 19.53 -0.06
N ALA A 203 -1.60 20.59 -0.31
CA ALA A 203 -1.60 21.79 0.51
C ALA A 203 -2.94 22.52 0.52
N ALA A 204 -3.66 22.50 -0.60
CA ALA A 204 -4.92 23.22 -0.77
C ALA A 204 -6.12 22.46 -0.20
N ARG A 205 -6.11 21.13 -0.28
CA ARG A 205 -7.32 20.30 -0.09
C ARG A 205 -7.37 19.50 1.20
N TRP A 206 -6.30 19.45 2.00
CA TRP A 206 -6.19 18.57 3.18
C TRP A 206 -7.32 18.71 4.23
N GLN A 207 -8.12 19.78 4.19
CA GLN A 207 -9.26 19.98 5.09
C GLN A 207 -10.58 19.42 4.54
N GLU A 208 -10.64 19.04 3.26
CA GLU A 208 -11.82 18.49 2.61
C GLU A 208 -12.14 17.09 3.15
N PRO A 209 -13.42 16.70 3.21
CA PRO A 209 -13.80 15.32 3.45
C PRO A 209 -13.60 14.46 2.18
N ASP A 210 -13.23 13.20 2.36
CA ASP A 210 -12.90 12.28 1.27
C ASP A 210 -13.38 10.85 1.57
N ASN A 211 -12.94 9.86 0.77
CA ASN A 211 -13.39 8.47 0.85
C ASN A 211 -12.48 7.55 1.70
N SER A 212 -11.43 8.08 2.34
CA SER A 212 -10.39 7.30 3.04
C SER A 212 -9.63 6.31 2.12
N ILE A 213 -8.54 5.75 2.64
CA ILE A 213 -7.80 4.63 2.03
C ILE A 213 -8.68 3.39 1.83
N TRP A 214 -9.70 3.21 2.67
CA TRP A 214 -10.58 2.03 2.64
C TRP A 214 -11.80 2.16 1.73
N GLU A 215 -11.90 3.25 0.96
CA GLU A 215 -12.91 3.40 -0.11
C GLU A 215 -14.35 3.21 0.39
N SER A 216 -14.60 3.60 1.64
CA SER A 216 -15.87 3.35 2.33
C SER A 216 -17.04 3.98 1.58
N ARG A 217 -18.20 3.29 1.61
CA ARG A 217 -19.43 3.71 0.94
C ARG A 217 -20.35 4.54 1.85
N ILE A 218 -19.88 4.97 3.01
CA ILE A 218 -20.56 5.93 3.89
C ILE A 218 -20.32 7.39 3.45
N PRO A 219 -21.07 8.38 3.99
CA PRO A 219 -20.78 9.79 3.73
C PRO A 219 -19.34 10.17 4.03
N ARG A 220 -18.75 11.00 3.16
CA ARG A 220 -17.35 11.45 3.28
C ARG A 220 -17.09 12.14 4.62
N GLN A 221 -15.92 11.87 5.19
CA GLN A 221 -15.46 12.43 6.46
C GLN A 221 -14.06 13.04 6.31
N ARG A 222 -13.63 13.84 7.28
CA ARG A 222 -12.23 14.27 7.38
C ARG A 222 -11.44 13.15 8.05
N TYR A 223 -10.90 12.25 7.26
CA TYR A 223 -10.14 11.10 7.75
C TYR A 223 -8.73 11.52 8.22
N LEU A 224 -8.27 10.89 9.30
CA LEU A 224 -6.94 11.13 9.85
C LEU A 224 -5.85 10.70 8.86
N TYR A 225 -6.04 9.54 8.22
CA TYR A 225 -5.13 9.01 7.21
C TYR A 225 -4.94 9.96 6.03
N SER A 226 -6.04 10.51 5.51
CA SER A 226 -6.02 11.44 4.38
C SER A 226 -5.26 12.72 4.71
N ALA A 227 -5.45 13.28 5.92
CA ALA A 227 -4.68 14.43 6.38
C ALA A 227 -3.19 14.08 6.56
N LEU A 228 -2.88 12.89 7.09
CA LEU A 228 -1.52 12.39 7.22
C LEU A 228 -0.83 12.29 5.85
N MET A 229 -1.51 11.75 4.84
CA MET A 229 -0.93 11.62 3.50
C MET A 229 -0.77 12.97 2.80
N CYS A 230 -1.65 13.95 3.04
CA CYS A 230 -1.40 15.32 2.63
C CYS A 230 -0.15 15.93 3.30
N TRP A 231 0.08 15.63 4.59
CA TRP A 231 1.33 16.01 5.27
C TRP A 231 2.54 15.31 4.65
N VAL A 232 2.46 14.01 4.36
CA VAL A 232 3.55 13.26 3.71
C VAL A 232 3.88 13.87 2.34
N ALA A 233 2.89 14.24 1.53
CA ALA A 233 3.13 14.88 0.24
C ALA A 233 3.99 16.15 0.39
N LEU A 234 3.67 16.99 1.39
CA LEU A 234 4.39 18.21 1.68
C LEU A 234 5.79 17.95 2.25
N ASP A 235 5.91 17.02 3.18
CA ASP A 235 7.18 16.68 3.84
C ASP A 235 8.18 16.09 2.83
N ARG A 236 7.71 15.15 2.01
CA ARG A 236 8.50 14.52 0.94
C ARG A 236 8.80 15.49 -0.20
N GLY A 237 7.85 16.36 -0.56
CA GLY A 237 8.08 17.46 -1.52
C GLY A 237 9.17 18.43 -1.06
N LEU A 238 9.19 18.78 0.24
CA LEU A 238 10.25 19.58 0.83
C LEU A 238 11.60 18.84 0.83
N ALA A 239 11.60 17.53 1.09
CA ALA A 239 12.80 16.70 1.12
C ALA A 239 13.41 16.45 -0.27
N LEU A 240 12.60 16.39 -1.33
CA LEU A 240 13.08 16.34 -2.72
C LEU A 240 13.84 17.62 -3.12
N GLY A 241 13.54 18.75 -2.47
CA GLY A 241 14.36 19.96 -2.53
C GLY A 241 14.55 20.47 -3.97
N ASP A 242 15.82 20.64 -4.36
CA ASP A 242 16.17 21.20 -5.68
C ASP A 242 15.83 20.25 -6.85
N ARG A 243 15.52 18.97 -6.60
CA ARG A 243 15.07 18.02 -7.63
C ARG A 243 13.72 18.42 -8.24
N LEU A 244 12.90 19.21 -7.53
CA LEU A 244 11.65 19.76 -8.04
C LEU A 244 11.84 21.07 -8.82
N GLY A 245 13.09 21.45 -9.09
CA GLY A 245 13.43 22.62 -9.88
C GLY A 245 12.99 23.97 -9.28
N PRO A 246 13.01 25.04 -10.10
CA PRO A 246 12.74 26.40 -9.65
C PRO A 246 11.32 26.58 -9.08
N LEU A 247 10.33 25.85 -9.61
CA LEU A 247 8.95 25.94 -9.13
C LEU A 247 8.82 25.36 -7.72
N GLY A 248 9.38 24.17 -7.46
CA GLY A 248 9.44 23.61 -6.11
C GLY A 248 10.14 24.56 -5.14
N ALA A 249 11.26 25.16 -5.56
CA ALA A 249 12.00 26.12 -4.76
C ALA A 249 11.18 27.34 -4.31
N GLN A 250 10.30 27.86 -5.18
CA GLN A 250 9.38 28.97 -4.88
C GLN A 250 8.27 28.58 -3.88
N ARG A 251 7.84 27.32 -3.89
CA ARG A 251 6.77 26.81 -3.00
C ARG A 251 7.23 26.40 -1.60
N ARG A 252 8.54 26.22 -1.38
CA ARG A 252 9.09 25.68 -0.11
C ARG A 252 8.56 26.37 1.15
N GLN A 253 8.43 27.70 1.15
CA GLN A 253 7.97 28.41 2.35
C GLN A 253 6.48 28.15 2.63
N SER A 254 5.62 28.16 1.60
CA SER A 254 4.20 27.85 1.77
C SER A 254 4.00 26.41 2.20
N TRP A 255 4.71 25.46 1.57
CA TRP A 255 4.62 24.04 1.93
C TRP A 255 5.03 23.78 3.36
N ARG A 256 6.14 24.38 3.82
CA ARG A 256 6.59 24.23 5.22
C ARG A 256 5.54 24.74 6.22
N LYS A 257 4.90 25.88 5.91
CA LYS A 257 3.84 26.43 6.76
C LYS A 257 2.62 25.49 6.82
N THR A 258 2.20 24.96 5.68
CA THR A 258 1.05 24.05 5.61
C THR A 258 1.37 22.70 6.26
N ALA A 259 2.55 22.12 6.05
CA ALA A 259 2.98 20.89 6.70
C ALA A 259 2.96 21.03 8.23
N ALA A 260 3.50 22.13 8.76
CA ALA A 260 3.46 22.41 10.20
C ALA A 260 2.01 22.54 10.73
N LEU A 261 1.13 23.16 9.96
CA LEU A 261 -0.29 23.28 10.31
C LEU A 261 -0.97 21.91 10.36
N ILE A 262 -0.79 21.07 9.33
CA ILE A 262 -1.37 19.73 9.29
C ILE A 262 -0.84 18.88 10.44
N ALA A 263 0.47 18.88 10.68
CA ALA A 263 1.09 18.16 11.79
C ALA A 263 0.50 18.57 13.15
N SER A 264 0.30 19.88 13.36
CA SER A 264 -0.35 20.39 14.56
C SER A 264 -1.81 19.96 14.65
N THR A 265 -2.56 20.00 13.55
CA THR A 265 -3.97 19.56 13.53
C THR A 265 -4.09 18.07 13.83
N ILE A 266 -3.28 17.22 13.21
CA ILE A 266 -3.25 15.78 13.53
C ILE A 266 -2.94 15.57 15.01
N SER A 267 -1.92 16.24 15.54
CA SER A 267 -1.50 16.07 16.94
C SER A 267 -2.55 16.52 17.96
N CYS A 268 -3.33 17.56 17.64
CA CYS A 268 -4.31 18.17 18.54
C CYS A 268 -5.73 17.63 18.37
N GLU A 269 -6.19 17.49 17.12
CA GLU A 269 -7.59 17.12 16.79
C GLU A 269 -7.73 15.63 16.44
N GLY A 270 -6.63 14.97 16.04
CA GLY A 270 -6.64 13.53 15.71
C GLY A 270 -6.60 12.64 16.95
N TRP A 271 -6.13 13.16 18.09
CA TRP A 271 -6.09 12.45 19.36
C TRP A 271 -7.43 12.55 20.08
N ASN A 272 -8.03 11.41 20.41
CA ASN A 272 -9.26 11.35 21.18
C ASN A 272 -8.95 11.01 22.64
N GLU A 273 -9.10 11.98 23.55
CA GLU A 273 -8.79 11.80 24.98
C GLU A 273 -9.67 10.73 25.67
N THR A 274 -10.91 10.53 25.20
CA THR A 274 -11.83 9.54 25.78
C THR A 274 -11.42 8.12 25.39
N VAL A 275 -11.03 7.92 24.12
CA VAL A 275 -10.55 6.63 23.61
C VAL A 275 -9.11 6.36 24.07
N GLY A 276 -8.32 7.43 24.26
CA GLY A 276 -6.89 7.34 24.56
C GLY A 276 -6.08 6.85 23.35
N ALA A 277 -6.47 7.25 22.14
CA ALA A 277 -5.80 6.89 20.89
C ALA A 277 -6.04 7.93 19.79
N TYR A 278 -5.21 7.88 18.74
CA TYR A 278 -5.57 8.47 17.44
C TYR A 278 -6.66 7.63 16.77
N THR A 279 -7.71 8.28 16.25
CA THR A 279 -8.91 7.62 15.71
C THR A 279 -9.05 7.79 14.20
N GLN A 280 -9.98 7.06 13.58
CA GLN A 280 -10.19 6.98 12.13
C GLN A 280 -10.36 8.34 11.43
N ALA A 281 -11.16 9.21 12.03
CA ALA A 281 -11.49 10.54 11.52
C ALA A 281 -11.49 11.57 12.66
N PHE A 282 -11.30 12.84 12.30
CA PHE A 282 -11.32 13.94 13.27
C PHE A 282 -12.68 13.99 13.99
N GLY A 283 -12.66 13.92 15.32
CA GLY A 283 -13.87 13.90 16.15
C GLY A 283 -14.58 12.55 16.25
N SER A 284 -14.09 11.50 15.58
CA SER A 284 -14.61 10.14 15.70
C SER A 284 -14.08 9.44 16.96
N THR A 285 -14.80 8.42 17.44
CA THR A 285 -14.32 7.47 18.45
C THR A 285 -13.90 6.12 17.85
N THR A 286 -14.09 5.93 16.54
CA THR A 286 -13.77 4.68 15.84
C THR A 286 -12.26 4.52 15.71
N LEU A 287 -11.72 3.37 16.10
CA LEU A 287 -10.33 3.00 15.85
C LEU A 287 -10.16 2.51 14.41
N ASP A 288 -8.99 2.78 13.85
CA ASP A 288 -8.63 2.33 12.50
C ASP A 288 -7.13 2.04 12.45
N ALA A 289 -6.77 0.89 11.88
CA ALA A 289 -5.39 0.44 11.75
C ALA A 289 -4.53 1.40 10.92
N SER A 290 -5.12 2.21 10.04
CA SER A 290 -4.41 3.26 9.29
C SER A 290 -3.79 4.33 10.19
N ALA A 291 -4.22 4.49 11.45
CA ALA A 291 -3.57 5.38 12.41
C ALA A 291 -2.14 4.93 12.76
N LEU A 292 -1.80 3.65 12.58
CA LEU A 292 -0.42 3.13 12.72
C LEU A 292 0.56 3.83 11.77
N MET A 293 0.05 4.32 10.63
CA MET A 293 0.87 5.01 9.63
C MET A 293 1.44 6.32 10.14
N LEU A 294 0.91 6.92 11.21
CA LEU A 294 1.51 8.07 11.88
C LEU A 294 2.96 7.80 12.32
N ALA A 295 3.23 6.59 12.83
CA ALA A 295 4.57 6.16 13.21
C ALA A 295 5.40 5.75 11.99
N ILE A 296 4.81 4.96 11.08
CA ILE A 296 5.51 4.39 9.92
C ILE A 296 6.02 5.50 8.97
N THR A 297 5.25 6.59 8.85
CA THR A 297 5.60 7.76 8.02
C THR A 297 6.53 8.74 8.73
N GLY A 298 6.72 8.57 10.05
CA GLY A 298 7.60 9.40 10.87
C GLY A 298 7.00 10.73 11.33
N LEU A 299 5.69 10.97 11.15
CA LEU A 299 5.05 12.18 11.68
C LEU A 299 5.10 12.20 13.21
N ILE A 300 4.75 11.07 13.84
CA ILE A 300 4.80 10.90 15.30
C ILE A 300 5.82 9.81 15.62
N PRO A 301 6.84 10.07 16.45
CA PRO A 301 7.80 9.04 16.84
C PRO A 301 7.11 7.82 17.48
N ALA A 302 7.53 6.61 17.13
CA ALA A 302 6.95 5.37 17.68
C ALA A 302 7.09 5.26 19.22
N GLY A 303 8.08 5.95 19.81
CA GLY A 303 8.27 6.03 21.26
C GLY A 303 7.40 7.10 21.96
N ASP A 304 6.66 7.93 21.22
CA ASP A 304 5.77 8.93 21.80
C ASP A 304 4.67 8.25 22.64
N PRO A 305 4.35 8.73 23.85
CA PRO A 305 3.34 8.12 24.71
C PRO A 305 1.95 7.95 24.06
N ARG A 306 1.50 8.93 23.26
CA ARG A 306 0.22 8.87 22.55
C ARG A 306 0.28 7.87 21.41
N MET A 307 1.39 7.79 20.69
CA MET A 307 1.56 6.78 19.64
C MET A 307 1.60 5.37 20.22
N ARG A 308 2.35 5.14 21.32
CA ARG A 308 2.35 3.86 22.04
C ARG A 308 0.96 3.47 22.52
N ALA A 309 0.23 4.40 23.12
CA ALA A 309 -1.16 4.16 23.55
C ALA A 309 -2.08 3.80 22.37
N THR A 310 -1.90 4.45 21.22
CA THR A 310 -2.64 4.12 19.99
C THR A 310 -2.32 2.73 19.49
N VAL A 311 -1.03 2.35 19.45
CA VAL A 311 -0.59 1.00 19.04
C VAL A 311 -1.18 -0.08 19.95
N GLU A 312 -1.12 0.10 21.27
CA GLU A 312 -1.71 -0.86 22.21
C GLU A 312 -3.23 -0.93 22.07
N ARG A 313 -3.90 0.22 21.97
CA ARG A 313 -5.36 0.26 21.80
C ARG A 313 -5.82 -0.45 20.52
N ILE A 314 -5.11 -0.25 19.41
CA ILE A 314 -5.36 -0.97 18.15
C ILE A 314 -5.09 -2.46 18.32
N ALA A 315 -3.98 -2.85 18.94
CA ALA A 315 -3.65 -4.25 19.19
C ALA A 315 -4.67 -4.94 20.12
N GLU A 316 -5.24 -4.23 21.09
CA GLU A 316 -6.24 -4.76 22.02
C GLU A 316 -7.62 -4.90 21.37
N GLU A 317 -8.07 -3.89 20.63
CA GLU A 317 -9.46 -3.81 20.17
C GLU A 317 -9.67 -4.29 18.73
N LEU A 318 -8.66 -4.18 17.86
CA LEU A 318 -8.76 -4.60 16.46
C LEU A 318 -8.12 -5.96 16.18
N SER A 319 -7.51 -6.62 17.17
CA SER A 319 -6.99 -7.98 16.98
C SER A 319 -8.09 -9.03 17.08
N ALA A 320 -8.19 -9.89 16.08
CA ALA A 320 -8.96 -11.11 16.18
C ALA A 320 -8.29 -12.10 17.17
N PRO A 321 -8.99 -13.18 17.61
CA PRO A 321 -8.40 -14.19 18.49
C PRO A 321 -7.13 -14.87 17.95
N CYS A 322 -6.98 -14.95 16.62
CA CYS A 322 -5.75 -15.42 15.98
C CYS A 322 -4.59 -14.41 16.07
N GLY A 323 -4.86 -13.16 16.45
CA GLY A 323 -3.92 -12.05 16.59
C GLY A 323 -3.61 -11.30 15.29
N LEU A 324 -4.34 -11.58 14.20
CA LEU A 324 -4.35 -10.73 13.02
C LEU A 324 -5.30 -9.54 13.24
N LEU A 325 -5.03 -8.42 12.58
CA LEU A 325 -5.80 -7.18 12.74
C LEU A 325 -6.93 -7.06 11.72
N TYR A 326 -8.08 -6.53 12.17
CA TYR A 326 -9.08 -5.91 11.30
C TYR A 326 -8.63 -4.51 10.86
N ARG A 327 -9.18 -3.98 9.76
CA ARG A 327 -8.97 -2.57 9.37
C ARG A 327 -9.53 -1.62 10.42
N TYR A 328 -10.77 -1.87 10.83
CA TYR A 328 -11.53 -1.19 11.87
C TYR A 328 -12.72 -2.08 12.27
N LEU A 329 -13.41 -1.75 13.36
CA LEU A 329 -14.68 -2.37 13.75
C LEU A 329 -15.77 -1.30 13.74
N GLY A 330 -16.64 -1.31 12.73
CA GLY A 330 -17.67 -0.29 12.56
C GLY A 330 -18.39 -0.36 11.22
N GLU A 331 -19.38 0.52 11.02
CA GLU A 331 -20.15 0.58 9.77
C GLU A 331 -19.33 1.25 8.65
N ASP A 332 -19.28 0.60 7.49
CA ASP A 332 -18.59 1.05 6.27
C ASP A 332 -19.53 1.18 5.05
N GLY A 333 -20.83 0.97 5.28
CA GLY A 333 -21.87 1.01 4.25
C GLY A 333 -21.93 -0.25 3.39
N LEU A 334 -21.27 -1.33 3.81
CA LEU A 334 -21.27 -2.63 3.15
C LEU A 334 -21.93 -3.70 4.03
N ASP A 335 -22.57 -4.68 3.39
CA ASP A 335 -23.19 -5.80 4.09
C ASP A 335 -22.13 -6.83 4.53
N GLY A 336 -22.39 -7.49 5.66
CA GLY A 336 -21.56 -8.56 6.20
C GLY A 336 -20.34 -8.07 6.97
N ASP A 337 -19.68 -9.01 7.65
CA ASP A 337 -18.42 -8.78 8.35
C ASP A 337 -17.23 -8.98 7.39
N GLU A 338 -16.16 -8.23 7.62
CA GLU A 338 -14.86 -8.41 6.97
C GLU A 338 -14.00 -9.40 7.78
N ALA A 339 -13.06 -10.10 7.13
CA ALA A 339 -12.05 -10.87 7.83
C ALA A 339 -10.84 -10.00 8.23
N THR A 340 -9.76 -10.63 8.71
CA THR A 340 -8.58 -9.88 9.16
C THR A 340 -7.69 -9.52 7.97
N PHE A 341 -7.18 -8.29 7.97
CA PHE A 341 -6.45 -7.69 6.85
C PHE A 341 -4.94 -7.83 7.06
N LEU A 342 -4.25 -8.52 6.14
CA LEU A 342 -2.84 -8.87 6.33
C LEU A 342 -1.93 -7.63 6.34
N LEU A 343 -2.20 -6.64 5.49
CA LEU A 343 -1.43 -5.38 5.48
C LEU A 343 -1.48 -4.67 6.84
N CYS A 344 -2.65 -4.57 7.47
CA CYS A 344 -2.83 -3.92 8.77
C CYS A 344 -2.03 -4.65 9.85
N THR A 345 -2.02 -5.97 9.81
CA THR A 345 -1.20 -6.79 10.70
C THR A 345 0.29 -6.49 10.54
N TYR A 346 0.77 -6.36 9.29
CA TYR A 346 2.17 -5.99 9.02
C TYR A 346 2.50 -4.55 9.43
N TRP A 347 1.56 -3.60 9.35
CA TRP A 347 1.77 -2.27 9.91
C TRP A 347 1.96 -2.29 11.42
N LEU A 348 1.22 -3.14 12.15
CA LEU A 348 1.41 -3.31 13.59
C LEU A 348 2.80 -3.90 13.89
N VAL A 349 3.26 -4.85 13.08
CA VAL A 349 4.65 -5.35 13.15
C VAL A 349 5.66 -4.22 12.95
N GLU A 350 5.49 -3.37 11.93
CA GLU A 350 6.36 -2.22 11.70
C GLU A 350 6.38 -1.28 12.93
N CYS A 351 5.22 -0.99 13.51
CA CYS A 351 5.14 -0.17 14.73
C CYS A 351 5.85 -0.79 15.92
N TYR A 352 5.71 -2.10 16.17
CA TYR A 352 6.46 -2.79 17.22
C TYR A 352 7.97 -2.72 16.97
N ALA A 353 8.42 -2.95 15.74
CA ALA A 353 9.83 -2.85 15.38
C ALA A 353 10.37 -1.42 15.60
N LEU A 354 9.64 -0.40 15.17
CA LEU A 354 9.99 1.02 15.37
C LEU A 354 10.00 1.43 16.84
N ALA A 355 9.15 0.83 17.67
CA ALA A 355 9.14 1.01 19.12
C ALA A 355 10.25 0.23 19.85
N GLY A 356 11.02 -0.59 19.14
CA GLY A 356 12.09 -1.43 19.70
C GLY A 356 11.60 -2.74 20.32
N GLU A 357 10.35 -3.11 20.10
CA GLU A 357 9.70 -4.31 20.66
C GLU A 357 9.86 -5.51 19.71
N LEU A 358 11.12 -5.87 19.46
CA LEU A 358 11.50 -6.85 18.43
C LEU A 358 10.89 -8.23 18.63
N GLU A 359 10.75 -8.69 19.86
CA GLU A 359 10.15 -9.98 20.17
C GLU A 359 8.68 -10.00 19.71
N ARG A 360 7.88 -9.00 20.10
CA ARG A 360 6.47 -8.87 19.66
C ARG A 360 6.35 -8.72 18.15
N ALA A 361 7.23 -7.90 17.55
CA ALA A 361 7.27 -7.71 16.10
C ALA A 361 7.53 -9.03 15.37
N THR A 362 8.53 -9.80 15.83
CA THR A 362 8.91 -11.09 15.25
C THR A 362 7.81 -12.13 15.39
N GLU A 363 7.22 -12.26 16.58
CA GLU A 363 6.14 -13.23 16.82
C GLU A 363 4.91 -12.94 15.95
N LEU A 364 4.50 -11.68 15.83
CA LEU A 364 3.37 -11.30 14.99
C LEU A 364 3.69 -11.45 13.50
N PHE A 365 4.91 -11.12 13.08
CA PHE A 365 5.36 -11.32 11.70
C PHE A 365 5.31 -12.80 11.29
N GLU A 366 5.89 -13.68 12.10
CA GLU A 366 5.90 -15.12 11.83
C GLU A 366 4.49 -15.70 11.82
N ARG A 367 3.62 -15.18 12.69
CA ARG A 367 2.20 -15.57 12.70
C ARG A 367 1.47 -15.16 11.43
N ALA A 368 1.60 -13.92 10.99
CA ALA A 368 0.96 -13.43 9.77
C ALA A 368 1.49 -14.13 8.51
N THR A 369 2.81 -14.34 8.44
CA THR A 369 3.43 -15.01 7.28
C THR A 369 3.12 -16.51 7.20
N ALA A 370 2.75 -17.16 8.30
CA ALA A 370 2.32 -18.56 8.30
C ALA A 370 1.02 -18.82 7.52
N TYR A 371 0.26 -17.77 7.18
CA TYR A 371 -0.93 -17.86 6.33
C TYR A 371 -0.59 -17.97 4.84
N ALA A 372 0.67 -17.73 4.45
CA ALA A 372 1.09 -17.95 3.07
C ALA A 372 0.82 -19.41 2.67
N ASN A 373 0.29 -19.61 1.47
CA ASN A 373 -0.03 -20.95 1.00
C ASN A 373 1.24 -21.78 0.71
N ASP A 374 1.06 -23.00 0.22
CA ASP A 374 2.13 -23.95 -0.11
C ASP A 374 3.16 -23.44 -1.13
N VAL A 375 2.80 -22.42 -1.92
CA VAL A 375 3.71 -21.75 -2.87
C VAL A 375 4.15 -20.37 -2.42
N GLY A 376 3.82 -19.95 -1.18
CA GLY A 376 4.29 -18.71 -0.57
C GLY A 376 3.46 -17.47 -0.90
N LEU A 377 2.24 -17.63 -1.42
CA LEU A 377 1.35 -16.54 -1.81
C LEU A 377 0.36 -16.18 -0.70
N LEU A 378 0.05 -14.89 -0.59
CA LEU A 378 -0.91 -14.32 0.36
C LEU A 378 -2.11 -13.72 -0.40
N SER A 379 -3.31 -13.84 0.16
CA SER A 379 -4.48 -13.05 -0.27
C SER A 379 -4.52 -11.72 0.48
N GLU A 380 -5.57 -10.95 0.26
CA GLU A 380 -5.87 -9.71 0.97
C GLU A 380 -6.15 -9.95 2.46
N GLU A 381 -7.05 -10.89 2.73
CA GLU A 381 -7.55 -11.18 4.06
C GLU A 381 -7.28 -12.62 4.47
N ALA A 382 -7.29 -12.86 5.77
CA ALA A 382 -7.33 -14.18 6.34
C ALA A 382 -8.51 -14.31 7.29
N ASP A 383 -9.27 -15.40 7.14
CA ASP A 383 -10.34 -15.75 8.05
C ASP A 383 -9.77 -16.02 9.45
N PRO A 384 -10.22 -15.28 10.48
CA PRO A 384 -9.62 -15.36 11.81
C PRO A 384 -9.90 -16.68 12.55
N TYR A 385 -10.87 -17.48 12.07
CA TYR A 385 -11.29 -18.71 12.76
C TYR A 385 -10.77 -19.97 12.06
N SER A 386 -10.94 -20.05 10.76
CA SER A 386 -10.56 -21.20 9.92
C SER A 386 -9.15 -21.11 9.37
N GLY A 387 -8.54 -19.92 9.36
CA GLY A 387 -7.24 -19.68 8.75
C GLY A 387 -7.26 -19.57 7.23
N GLN A 388 -8.44 -19.58 6.62
CA GLN A 388 -8.59 -19.55 5.17
C GLN A 388 -8.19 -18.18 4.60
N LEU A 389 -7.41 -18.18 3.51
CA LEU A 389 -7.17 -16.99 2.70
C LEU A 389 -8.45 -16.54 1.96
N LEU A 390 -8.81 -15.28 2.12
CA LEU A 390 -10.01 -14.61 1.60
C LEU A 390 -9.65 -13.32 0.84
N GLY A 391 -10.59 -12.81 0.06
CA GLY A 391 -10.38 -11.67 -0.83
C GLY A 391 -9.51 -12.01 -2.06
N ASN A 392 -9.03 -10.99 -2.74
CA ASN A 392 -8.26 -11.15 -3.98
C ASN A 392 -6.87 -11.79 -3.76
N PHE A 393 -6.34 -12.46 -4.80
CA PHE A 393 -5.18 -13.35 -4.68
C PHE A 393 -4.33 -13.48 -5.97
N PRO A 394 -2.98 -13.56 -5.87
CA PRO A 394 -2.19 -13.06 -4.75
C PRO A 394 -2.37 -11.55 -4.63
N GLN A 395 -2.41 -11.03 -3.41
CA GLN A 395 -2.62 -9.60 -3.17
C GLN A 395 -1.30 -8.86 -3.00
N SER A 396 -1.10 -7.80 -3.81
CA SER A 396 0.12 -7.00 -3.78
C SER A 396 0.38 -6.41 -2.41
N LEU A 397 -0.63 -5.78 -1.78
CA LEU A 397 -0.49 -5.13 -0.47
C LEU A 397 -0.03 -6.10 0.63
N SER A 398 -0.50 -7.34 0.64
CA SER A 398 -0.08 -8.35 1.62
C SER A 398 1.40 -8.71 1.48
N HIS A 399 1.88 -8.83 0.23
CA HIS A 399 3.29 -9.05 -0.06
C HIS A 399 4.16 -7.80 0.22
N VAL A 400 3.63 -6.61 0.00
CA VAL A 400 4.25 -5.32 0.38
C VAL A 400 4.43 -5.23 1.89
N GLY A 401 3.36 -5.50 2.65
CA GLY A 401 3.38 -5.49 4.11
C GLY A 401 4.43 -6.46 4.66
N LEU A 402 4.48 -7.69 4.14
CA LEU A 402 5.50 -8.67 4.49
C LEU A 402 6.91 -8.13 4.30
N ILE A 403 7.22 -7.55 3.14
CA ILE A 403 8.56 -7.03 2.84
C ILE A 403 8.93 -5.88 3.79
N ASN A 404 8.02 -4.91 3.98
CA ASN A 404 8.26 -3.75 4.82
C ASN A 404 8.42 -4.12 6.30
N ALA A 405 7.60 -5.04 6.81
CA ALA A 405 7.68 -5.53 8.18
C ALA A 405 8.99 -6.29 8.44
N ALA A 406 9.39 -7.19 7.53
CA ALA A 406 10.66 -7.91 7.62
C ALA A 406 11.86 -6.95 7.62
N TRP A 407 11.80 -5.91 6.78
CA TRP A 407 12.80 -4.84 6.75
C TRP A 407 12.85 -4.06 8.05
N ALA A 408 11.71 -3.61 8.57
CA ALA A 408 11.62 -2.84 9.80
C ALA A 408 12.24 -3.60 10.99
N ILE A 409 11.92 -4.89 11.14
CA ILE A 409 12.52 -5.74 12.18
C ILE A 409 14.04 -5.86 11.98
N THR A 410 14.49 -6.04 10.75
CA THR A 410 15.92 -6.19 10.43
C THR A 410 16.71 -4.93 10.78
N GLU A 411 16.19 -3.76 10.43
CA GLU A 411 16.84 -2.48 10.73
C GLU A 411 16.84 -2.20 12.23
N ALA A 412 15.71 -2.40 12.91
CA ALA A 412 15.62 -2.21 14.35
C ALA A 412 16.59 -3.15 15.11
N ALA A 413 16.75 -4.39 14.65
CA ALA A 413 17.73 -5.33 15.21
C ALA A 413 19.19 -4.89 15.02
N ARG A 414 19.52 -4.22 13.89
CA ARG A 414 20.87 -3.69 13.63
C ARG A 414 21.24 -2.53 14.55
N LEU A 415 20.26 -1.74 14.97
CA LEU A 415 20.45 -0.59 15.86
C LEU A 415 20.66 -1.00 17.33
N LEU A 416 20.38 -2.25 17.70
CA LEU A 416 20.67 -2.75 19.04
C LEU A 416 22.18 -2.88 19.27
N PRO A 417 22.71 -2.42 20.43
CA PRO A 417 24.11 -2.62 20.77
C PRO A 417 24.45 -4.12 20.76
N SER A 418 25.44 -4.50 19.95
CA SER A 418 25.97 -5.86 19.94
C SER A 418 26.32 -6.30 21.36
N LYS A 419 25.62 -7.32 21.87
CA LYS A 419 25.91 -7.96 23.17
C LYS A 419 27.33 -8.56 23.27
N LYS A 420 28.21 -8.41 22.26
CA LYS A 420 29.60 -8.90 22.28
C LYS A 420 30.58 -8.04 23.08
N GLY A 421 30.18 -6.90 23.65
CA GLY A 421 31.08 -6.01 24.42
C GLY A 421 31.14 -6.20 25.94
N LEU A 422 30.24 -6.97 26.55
CA LEU A 422 30.09 -7.02 28.03
C LEU A 422 30.65 -8.29 28.70
N ARG A 423 31.43 -9.10 27.97
CA ARG A 423 32.26 -10.17 28.55
C ARG A 423 33.73 -9.84 28.39
N GLY A 424 34.23 -8.94 29.23
CA GLY A 424 35.66 -8.63 29.26
C GLY A 424 35.95 -7.29 29.92
N ARG A 425 35.80 -7.22 31.25
CA ARG A 425 36.70 -6.52 32.18
C ARG A 425 36.36 -6.92 33.60
#